data_AF-A0A9X3MRA4-F1
#
_entry.id   AF-A0A9X3MRA4-F1
#
_cell.length_a   1.000
_cell.length_b   1.000
_cell.length_c   1.000
_cell.angle_alpha   90.00
_cell.angle_beta   90.00
_cell.angle_gamma   90.00
#
_symmetry.space_group_name_H-M   'P 1'
#
loop_
_entity.id
_entity.type
_entity.pdbx_description
1 polymer ?
#
loop_
_entity_poly.entity_id
_entity_poly.type
_entity_poly.pdbx_seq_one_letter_code
_entity_poly.pdbx_strand_id
1 'polypeptide(L)'
;MLLRGVGVFAAVALLGAVAGQVATAGDDSTVERTVQVGATTLRLTGDWRMVDATTLANGPARMHVVLDPSLRAEGGSPARLGGYRGWSSGSGTVLPTTRGMLRVSCDPRPCQRAVRSVSVTGAAILAPAPGLALRLRAPAVLATLDATRASARTALAHAAAPSPATRELAHRLAVAHRTALEALRPLANVAGAASASAAGASTAGTADTAAAGTAGGGLVTALERSEGAYDQLAGATSARAFNAARDEVVATDRAVEAAVAGLARGGAPAVQAPRVPAAAPAGGGASLLTLLLVLATALLVSALAPASLRRLRARRTACDIAKPCVVARRQRTPIAPPPTYGRWNEAPRGPDAAPEDGARTPTTAWSSTA
;
A
#
# COMPACT_ATOMS: atom_id res chain seq x y z
N MET A 1 -32.48 44.62 -11.58
CA MET A 1 -33.42 43.56 -11.11
C MET A 1 -32.63 42.26 -11.06
N LEU A 2 -32.05 41.94 -9.90
CA LEU A 2 -32.56 41.02 -8.88
C LEU A 2 -32.12 39.54 -9.10
N LEU A 3 -30.94 39.23 -8.55
CA LEU A 3 -30.64 38.15 -7.58
C LEU A 3 -31.07 36.67 -7.81
N ARG A 4 -30.09 35.77 -7.52
CA ARG A 4 -30.14 34.35 -7.04
C ARG A 4 -29.96 33.25 -8.11
N GLY A 5 -29.19 32.17 -7.89
CA GLY A 5 -28.45 31.65 -6.71
C GLY A 5 -27.35 30.65 -7.16
N VAL A 6 -26.22 30.55 -6.44
CA VAL A 6 -25.91 29.54 -5.38
C VAL A 6 -26.22 28.11 -5.83
N GLY A 7 -25.32 27.13 -5.86
CA GLY A 7 -23.91 27.04 -5.48
C GLY A 7 -23.50 25.55 -5.42
N VAL A 8 -22.22 25.24 -5.56
CA VAL A 8 -21.60 24.05 -4.93
C VAL A 8 -20.16 24.43 -4.59
N PHE A 9 -19.96 24.86 -3.34
CA PHE A 9 -18.66 24.87 -2.70
C PHE A 9 -18.35 23.44 -2.25
N ALA A 10 -17.44 22.75 -2.93
CA ALA A 10 -16.75 21.61 -2.36
C ALA A 10 -15.42 22.13 -1.76
N ALA A 11 -15.51 22.70 -0.56
CA ALA A 11 -14.35 22.96 0.27
C ALA A 11 -13.82 21.60 0.75
N VAL A 12 -12.85 21.03 0.02
CA VAL A 12 -12.01 19.96 0.56
C VAL A 12 -11.11 20.59 1.61
N ALA A 13 -11.40 20.28 2.87
CA ALA A 13 -10.59 20.70 4.01
C ALA A 13 -9.16 20.18 3.85
N LEU A 14 -8.26 21.05 3.40
CA LEU A 14 -6.82 20.94 3.54
C LEU A 14 -6.48 21.05 5.04
N LEU A 15 -6.64 19.96 5.78
CA LEU A 15 -6.10 19.83 7.14
C LEU A 15 -4.59 19.53 7.07
N GLY A 16 -3.84 20.47 6.49
CA GLY A 16 -2.40 20.52 6.62
C GLY A 16 -2.06 21.26 7.91
N ALA A 17 -1.95 20.55 9.03
CA ALA A 17 -1.37 21.12 10.24
C ALA A 17 0.13 21.34 9.99
N VAL A 18 0.51 22.57 9.61
CA VAL A 18 1.91 22.97 9.47
C VAL A 18 2.46 23.26 10.87
N ALA A 19 2.94 22.22 11.56
CA ALA A 19 3.77 22.41 12.75
C ALA A 19 5.23 22.47 12.30
N GLY A 20 5.85 23.63 12.51
CA GLY A 20 7.28 23.80 12.39
C GLY A 20 7.99 23.37 13.67
N GLN A 21 9.19 22.81 13.57
CA GLN A 21 10.02 22.57 14.76
C GLN A 21 11.40 23.19 14.59
N VAL A 22 11.94 23.75 15.68
CA VAL A 22 13.29 24.34 15.70
C VAL A 22 14.14 23.61 16.72
N ALA A 23 15.35 23.20 16.35
CA ALA A 23 16.33 22.60 17.25
C ALA A 23 17.66 23.36 17.22
N THR A 24 18.28 23.52 18.38
CA THR A 24 19.72 23.79 18.51
C THR A 24 20.42 22.44 18.54
N ALA A 25 21.22 22.13 17.53
CA ALA A 25 21.97 20.87 17.48
C ALA A 25 23.09 20.88 18.53
N GLY A 26 22.81 20.36 19.73
CA GLY A 26 23.83 19.84 20.64
C GLY A 26 24.02 18.35 20.35
N ASP A 27 25.20 17.95 19.89
CA ASP A 27 25.43 16.67 19.19
C ASP A 27 25.42 15.40 20.08
N ASP A 28 25.03 15.46 21.36
CA ASP A 28 25.22 14.33 22.29
C ASP A 28 24.10 14.05 23.32
N SER A 29 22.93 14.69 23.23
CA SER A 29 21.85 14.38 24.17
C SER A 29 21.09 13.10 23.78
N THR A 30 21.15 12.09 24.66
CA THR A 30 20.36 10.84 24.59
C THR A 30 18.88 11.04 24.93
N VAL A 31 18.45 12.29 25.14
CA VAL A 31 17.08 12.63 25.51
C VAL A 31 16.18 12.35 24.31
N GLU A 32 15.32 11.34 24.45
CA GLU A 32 14.27 11.07 23.49
C GLU A 32 13.03 11.91 23.81
N ARG A 33 12.50 12.59 22.80
CA ARG A 33 11.25 13.34 22.89
C ARG A 33 10.21 12.77 21.94
N THR A 34 8.97 12.74 22.40
CA THR A 34 7.82 12.38 21.58
C THR A 34 7.12 13.65 21.14
N VAL A 35 6.92 13.80 19.84
CA VAL A 35 6.27 14.94 19.21
C VAL A 35 5.05 14.45 18.46
N GLN A 36 3.92 15.13 18.64
CA GLN A 36 2.71 14.88 17.87
C GLN A 36 2.47 16.01 16.86
N VAL A 37 2.35 15.68 15.58
CA VAL A 37 2.01 16.60 14.49
C VAL A 37 0.76 16.08 13.78
N GLY A 38 -0.40 16.63 14.14
CA GLY A 38 -1.69 16.13 13.71
C GLY A 38 -1.87 14.66 14.09
N ALA A 39 -2.07 13.80 13.10
CA ALA A 39 -2.20 12.35 13.29
C ALA A 39 -0.85 11.61 13.44
N THR A 40 0.28 12.28 13.19
CA THR A 40 1.61 11.65 13.19
C THR A 40 2.28 11.85 14.54
N THR A 41 2.88 10.78 15.08
CA THR A 41 3.75 10.83 16.25
C THR A 41 5.17 10.48 15.84
N LEU A 42 6.13 11.31 16.22
CA LEU A 42 7.55 11.13 15.97
C LEU A 42 8.28 11.00 17.31
N ARG A 43 9.17 10.01 17.43
CA ARG A 43 10.17 10.00 18.51
C ARG A 43 11.48 10.52 17.96
N LEU A 44 11.98 11.61 18.54
CA LEU A 44 13.15 12.35 18.09
C LEU A 44 14.25 12.28 19.14
N THR A 45 15.51 12.25 18.73
CA THR A 45 16.66 12.53 19.60
C THR A 45 17.11 13.97 19.48
N GLY A 46 17.59 14.55 20.58
CA GLY A 46 18.04 15.93 20.66
C GLY A 46 16.95 16.89 21.15
N ASP A 47 17.28 18.17 21.20
CA ASP A 47 16.45 19.21 21.82
C ASP A 47 15.40 19.80 20.85
N TRP A 48 14.72 18.93 20.09
CA TRP A 48 13.63 19.35 19.22
C TRP A 48 12.46 19.87 20.06
N ARG A 49 11.95 21.06 19.69
CA ARG A 49 10.74 21.64 20.27
C ARG A 49 9.75 22.00 19.17
N MET A 50 8.46 21.80 19.47
CA MET A 50 7.38 22.29 18.63
C MET A 50 7.35 23.82 18.71
N VAL A 51 7.25 24.48 17.57
CA VAL A 51 7.13 25.94 17.50
C VAL A 51 6.03 26.32 16.51
N ASP A 52 5.52 27.55 16.62
CA ASP A 52 4.61 28.10 15.61
C ASP A 52 5.35 28.44 14.30
N ALA A 53 4.58 28.74 13.24
CA ALA A 53 5.12 29.07 11.93
C ALA A 53 6.02 30.32 11.95
N THR A 54 5.72 31.28 12.83
CA THR A 54 6.46 32.55 12.95
C THR A 54 7.86 32.32 13.55
N THR A 55 7.92 31.52 14.61
CA THR A 55 9.17 31.15 15.30
C THR A 55 10.00 30.19 14.45
N LEU A 56 9.34 29.36 13.66
CA LEU A 56 10.00 28.48 12.70
C LEU A 56 10.88 29.26 11.71
N ALA A 57 10.45 30.44 11.28
CA ALA A 57 11.18 31.25 10.30
C ALA A 57 12.60 31.64 10.77
N ASN A 58 12.82 31.68 12.09
CA ASN A 58 14.05 32.20 12.71
C ASN A 58 14.97 31.11 13.28
N GLY A 59 14.63 29.83 13.12
CA GLY A 59 15.38 28.71 13.70
C GLY A 59 16.56 28.22 12.85
N PRO A 60 17.65 27.70 13.47
CA PRO A 60 18.82 27.20 12.73
C PRO A 60 18.60 25.85 12.02
N ALA A 61 17.56 25.09 12.40
CA ALA A 61 17.14 23.85 11.74
C ALA A 61 15.64 23.67 11.86
N ARG A 62 15.01 23.15 10.80
CA ARG A 62 13.57 23.00 10.65
C ARG A 62 13.20 21.58 10.24
N MET A 63 12.15 21.04 10.86
CA MET A 63 11.50 19.81 10.43
C MET A 63 10.06 20.12 10.04
N HIS A 64 9.70 19.76 8.81
CA HIS A 64 8.35 19.87 8.28
C HIS A 64 7.78 18.48 8.08
N VAL A 65 6.62 18.23 8.67
CA VAL A 65 5.93 16.94 8.66
C VAL A 65 4.59 17.14 7.98
N VAL A 66 4.39 16.48 6.85
CA VAL A 66 3.16 16.60 6.05
C VAL A 66 2.62 15.21 5.79
N LEU A 67 1.38 14.96 6.20
CA LEU A 67 0.62 13.79 5.78
C LEU A 67 -0.38 14.24 4.70
N ASP A 68 -0.14 13.85 3.46
CA ASP A 68 -0.95 14.30 2.33
C ASP A 68 -1.33 13.08 1.45
N PRO A 69 -2.63 12.82 1.25
CA PRO A 69 -3.09 11.75 0.37
C PRO A 69 -2.85 12.06 -1.12
N SER A 70 -2.61 13.32 -1.48
CA SER A 70 -2.33 13.77 -2.83
C SER A 70 -0.84 13.75 -3.20
N LEU A 71 0.05 13.71 -2.19
CA LEU A 71 1.49 13.58 -2.41
C LEU A 71 1.79 12.32 -3.22
N ARG A 72 2.64 12.47 -4.23
CA ARG A 72 3.05 11.39 -5.11
C ARG A 72 4.35 10.78 -4.60
N ALA A 73 4.41 9.45 -4.51
CA ALA A 73 5.69 8.74 -4.41
C ALA A 73 6.38 8.81 -5.77
N GLU A 74 7.04 9.93 -6.06
CA GLU A 74 7.81 10.06 -7.29
C GLU A 74 9.21 9.52 -7.04
N GLY A 75 9.48 8.31 -7.58
CA GLY A 75 10.78 7.90 -8.12
C GLY A 75 12.04 8.09 -7.28
N GLY A 76 11.91 8.34 -5.98
CA GLY A 76 13.02 8.71 -5.12
C GLY A 76 14.00 7.58 -4.87
N SER A 77 15.25 7.92 -4.55
CA SER A 77 16.22 6.94 -4.07
C SER A 77 15.74 6.28 -2.77
N PRO A 78 16.05 4.99 -2.54
CA PRO A 78 15.72 4.32 -1.30
C PRO A 78 16.22 5.10 -0.08
N ALA A 79 15.34 5.37 0.88
CA ALA A 79 15.65 6.10 2.09
C ALA A 79 15.09 5.39 3.33
N ARG A 80 15.42 5.89 4.52
CA ARG A 80 14.87 5.41 5.79
C ARG A 80 14.44 6.55 6.69
N LEU A 81 13.40 6.30 7.48
CA LEU A 81 12.90 7.22 8.50
C LEU A 81 12.33 6.41 9.67
N GLY A 82 12.85 6.62 10.88
CA GLY A 82 12.37 5.92 12.08
C GLY A 82 12.34 4.39 11.97
N GLY A 83 13.34 3.80 11.30
CA GLY A 83 13.43 2.34 11.08
C GLY A 83 12.66 1.82 9.86
N TYR A 84 11.74 2.61 9.28
CA TYR A 84 10.97 2.25 8.09
C TYR A 84 11.73 2.56 6.80
N ARG A 85 11.48 1.78 5.76
CA ARG A 85 11.94 2.07 4.39
C ARG A 85 10.99 3.08 3.75
N GLY A 86 11.53 3.98 2.95
CA GLY A 86 10.79 4.96 2.18
C GLY A 86 11.59 5.43 0.96
N TRP A 87 11.25 6.61 0.48
CA TRP A 87 11.92 7.25 -0.66
C TRP A 87 12.41 8.64 -0.29
N SER A 88 13.54 9.07 -0.83
CA SER A 88 13.96 10.47 -0.77
C SER A 88 13.26 11.29 -1.85
N SER A 89 12.61 12.40 -1.51
CA SER A 89 11.99 13.32 -2.45
C SER A 89 12.36 14.77 -2.09
N GLY A 90 13.19 15.40 -2.93
CA GLY A 90 13.83 16.67 -2.62
C GLY A 90 14.62 16.59 -1.31
N SER A 91 14.38 17.51 -0.38
CA SER A 91 15.00 17.55 0.95
C SER A 91 14.33 16.65 2.01
N GLY A 92 13.36 15.81 1.62
CA GLY A 92 12.59 15.01 2.56
C GLY A 92 12.60 13.51 2.31
N THR A 93 12.23 12.76 3.34
CA THR A 93 11.92 11.34 3.24
C THR A 93 10.40 11.15 3.23
N VAL A 94 9.92 10.31 2.32
CA VAL A 94 8.52 9.98 2.16
C VAL A 94 8.27 8.53 2.60
N LEU A 95 7.33 8.34 3.52
CA LEU A 95 6.82 7.05 3.95
C LEU A 95 5.39 6.86 3.45
N PRO A 96 5.08 5.78 2.73
CA PRO A 96 3.71 5.49 2.36
C PRO A 96 2.95 4.92 3.56
N THR A 97 1.69 5.32 3.70
CA THR A 97 0.79 4.84 4.76
C THR A 97 -0.57 4.49 4.17
N THR A 98 -1.41 3.77 4.92
CA THR A 98 -2.80 3.52 4.50
C THR A 98 -3.69 4.77 4.46
N ARG A 99 -3.22 5.91 5.01
CA ARG A 99 -3.94 7.20 4.97
C ARG A 99 -3.35 8.22 3.99
N GLY A 100 -2.33 7.83 3.21
CA GLY A 100 -1.64 8.74 2.29
C GLY A 100 -0.13 8.70 2.48
N MET A 101 0.57 9.73 2.02
CA MET A 101 2.02 9.80 2.06
C MET A 101 2.48 10.73 3.17
N LEU A 102 3.31 10.23 4.09
CA LEU A 102 3.95 11.03 5.12
C LEU A 102 5.30 11.52 4.60
N ARG A 103 5.46 12.83 4.41
CA ARG A 103 6.73 13.46 4.08
C ARG A 103 7.31 14.14 5.31
N VAL A 104 8.57 13.85 5.60
CA VAL A 104 9.37 14.56 6.59
C VAL A 104 10.54 15.22 5.87
N SER A 105 10.46 16.55 5.70
CA SER A 105 11.52 17.35 5.10
C SER A 105 12.28 18.15 6.15
N CYS A 106 13.58 18.27 5.94
CA CYS A 106 14.47 18.97 6.83
C CYS A 106 15.15 20.11 6.09
N ASP A 107 15.30 21.25 6.75
CA ASP A 107 15.93 22.43 6.17
C ASP A 107 16.66 23.24 7.26
N PRO A 108 17.94 23.63 7.10
CA PRO A 108 18.85 23.31 5.99
C PRO A 108 19.63 22.00 6.18
N ARG A 109 19.59 21.40 7.37
CA ARG A 109 20.37 20.20 7.71
C ARG A 109 19.52 18.93 7.67
N PRO A 110 20.09 17.77 7.29
CA PRO A 110 19.37 16.49 7.30
C PRO A 110 19.03 16.05 8.73
N CYS A 111 17.77 16.23 9.13
CA CYS A 111 17.23 15.87 10.45
C CYS A 111 16.66 14.45 10.50
N GLN A 112 16.67 13.70 9.39
CA GLN A 112 16.04 12.38 9.31
C GLN A 112 16.68 11.36 10.26
N ARG A 113 17.98 11.53 10.56
CA ARG A 113 18.71 10.70 11.54
C ARG A 113 18.25 10.91 12.98
N ALA A 114 17.68 12.09 13.29
CA ALA A 114 17.11 12.37 14.60
C ALA A 114 15.79 11.62 14.83
N VAL A 115 15.10 11.21 13.77
CA VAL A 115 13.82 10.49 13.86
C VAL A 115 14.07 9.01 14.16
N ARG A 116 13.84 8.61 15.42
CA ARG A 116 14.01 7.23 15.92
C ARG A 116 12.83 6.34 15.60
N SER A 117 11.62 6.87 15.70
CA SER A 117 10.41 6.13 15.31
C SER A 117 9.35 7.06 14.77
N VAL A 118 8.48 6.49 13.93
CA VAL A 118 7.33 7.17 13.34
C VAL A 118 6.11 6.27 13.56
N SER A 119 5.01 6.87 13.99
CA SER A 119 3.70 6.24 13.96
C SER A 119 2.67 7.22 13.42
N VAL A 120 1.64 6.71 12.75
CA VAL A 120 0.53 7.50 12.24
C VAL A 120 -0.75 6.90 12.80
N THR A 121 -1.51 7.71 13.53
CA THR A 121 -2.72 7.28 14.22
C THR A 121 -3.70 6.70 13.20
N GLY A 122 -4.16 5.47 13.44
CA GLY A 122 -5.09 4.76 12.57
C GLY A 122 -4.57 4.46 11.15
N ALA A 123 -3.25 4.47 10.95
CA ALA A 123 -2.64 4.10 9.68
C ALA A 123 -1.47 3.14 9.87
N ALA A 124 -1.34 2.17 8.95
CA ALA A 124 -0.18 1.32 8.87
C ALA A 124 0.87 1.94 7.93
N ILE A 125 2.16 1.80 8.26
CA ILE A 125 3.26 2.21 7.37
C ILE A 125 3.50 1.06 6.39
N LEU A 126 3.45 1.37 5.10
CA LEU A 126 3.48 0.38 4.01
C LEU A 126 4.88 0.23 3.45
N ALA A 127 5.22 -0.94 2.93
CA ALA A 127 6.50 -1.19 2.29
C ALA A 127 6.56 -0.41 0.97
N PRO A 128 7.67 0.30 0.69
CA PRO A 128 7.81 0.97 -0.58
C PRO A 128 7.84 -0.06 -1.71
N ALA A 129 6.94 0.09 -2.67
CA ALA A 129 6.84 -0.77 -3.85
C ALA A 129 6.52 0.06 -5.10
N PRO A 130 7.06 -0.31 -6.27
CA PRO A 130 6.60 0.22 -7.55
C PRO A 130 5.08 0.04 -7.69
N GLY A 131 4.39 1.10 -8.12
CA GLY A 131 2.92 1.08 -8.26
C GLY A 131 2.14 1.16 -6.94
N LEU A 132 2.77 1.34 -5.78
CA LEU A 132 2.05 1.51 -4.51
C LEU A 132 1.08 2.70 -4.56
N ALA A 133 1.51 3.84 -5.11
CA ALA A 133 0.66 5.01 -5.24
C ALA A 133 -0.58 4.72 -6.11
N LEU A 134 -0.41 3.97 -7.20
CA LEU A 134 -1.52 3.52 -8.03
C LEU A 134 -2.48 2.62 -7.22
N ARG A 135 -1.96 1.65 -6.47
CA ARG A 135 -2.77 0.73 -5.65
C ARG A 135 -3.54 1.42 -4.53
N LEU A 136 -2.99 2.49 -3.96
CA LEU A 136 -3.67 3.27 -2.92
C LEU A 136 -4.75 4.19 -3.48
N ARG A 137 -4.53 4.79 -4.66
CA ARG A 137 -5.44 5.78 -5.24
C ARG A 137 -6.50 5.19 -6.16
N ALA A 138 -6.18 4.12 -6.88
CA ALA A 138 -7.09 3.49 -7.85
C ALA A 138 -8.44 3.10 -7.23
N PRO A 139 -8.53 2.47 -6.03
CA PRO A 139 -9.83 2.08 -5.49
C PRO A 139 -10.82 3.24 -5.33
N ALA A 140 -10.36 4.40 -4.85
CA ALA A 140 -11.23 5.57 -4.68
C ALA A 140 -11.66 6.17 -6.03
N VAL A 141 -10.73 6.28 -6.99
CA VAL A 141 -11.05 6.79 -8.34
C VAL A 141 -12.02 5.85 -9.07
N LEU A 142 -11.78 4.54 -8.97
CA LEU A 142 -12.62 3.52 -9.60
C LEU A 142 -14.00 3.43 -8.94
N ALA A 143 -14.10 3.60 -7.62
CA ALA A 143 -15.39 3.65 -6.93
C ALA A 143 -16.27 4.82 -7.43
N THR A 144 -15.69 6.00 -7.64
CA THR A 144 -16.40 7.16 -8.22
C THR A 144 -16.84 6.90 -9.67
N LEU A 145 -15.96 6.27 -10.47
CA LEU A 145 -16.30 5.87 -11.84
C LEU A 145 -17.43 4.83 -11.86
N ASP A 146 -17.36 3.82 -11.00
CA ASP A 146 -18.34 2.74 -10.93
C ASP A 146 -19.70 3.23 -10.44
N ALA A 147 -19.76 4.18 -9.49
CA ALA A 147 -21.01 4.83 -9.10
C ALA A 147 -21.69 5.53 -10.30
N THR A 148 -20.89 6.20 -11.14
CA THR A 148 -21.39 6.86 -12.36
C THR A 148 -21.87 5.81 -13.38
N ARG A 149 -21.07 4.75 -13.62
CA ARG A 149 -21.42 3.65 -14.54
C ARG A 149 -22.68 2.91 -14.11
N ALA A 150 -22.85 2.63 -12.82
CA ALA A 150 -24.03 1.93 -12.30
C ALA A 150 -25.32 2.70 -12.60
N SER A 151 -25.32 4.02 -12.38
CA SER A 151 -26.48 4.87 -12.70
C SER A 151 -26.82 4.91 -14.19
N ALA A 152 -25.79 4.90 -15.04
CA ALA A 152 -25.94 5.09 -16.48
C ALA A 152 -26.23 3.80 -17.25
N ARG A 153 -25.67 2.66 -16.82
CA ARG A 153 -25.87 1.35 -17.46
C ARG A 153 -27.34 0.96 -17.52
N THR A 154 -28.10 1.17 -16.45
CA THR A 154 -29.54 0.88 -16.41
C THR A 154 -30.29 1.69 -17.47
N ALA A 155 -29.98 2.98 -17.61
CA ALA A 155 -30.61 3.84 -18.60
C ALA A 155 -30.19 3.48 -20.04
N LEU A 156 -28.92 3.14 -20.28
CA LEU A 156 -28.43 2.70 -21.60
C LEU A 156 -29.00 1.33 -22.01
N ALA A 157 -29.19 0.40 -21.07
CA ALA A 157 -29.73 -0.92 -21.34
C ALA A 157 -31.17 -0.88 -21.89
N HIS A 158 -31.97 0.11 -21.46
CA HIS A 158 -33.34 0.29 -21.91
C HIS A 158 -33.48 1.16 -23.18
N ALA A 159 -32.39 1.77 -23.66
CA ALA A 159 -32.43 2.60 -24.87
C ALA A 159 -32.51 1.73 -26.13
N ALA A 160 -33.62 1.84 -26.87
CA ALA A 160 -33.83 1.10 -28.13
C ALA A 160 -33.22 1.80 -29.36
N ALA A 161 -32.95 3.10 -29.28
CA ALA A 161 -32.47 3.93 -30.37
C ALA A 161 -31.65 5.12 -29.85
N PRO A 162 -30.78 5.72 -30.68
CA PRO A 162 -30.08 6.94 -30.29
C PRO A 162 -31.08 8.07 -30.03
N SER A 163 -30.98 8.69 -28.86
CA SER A 163 -31.77 9.85 -28.47
C SER A 163 -30.84 10.95 -27.91
N PRO A 164 -31.26 12.23 -27.88
CA PRO A 164 -30.47 13.28 -27.22
C PRO A 164 -30.11 12.94 -25.77
N ALA A 165 -31.03 12.32 -25.01
CA ALA A 165 -30.79 11.91 -23.63
C ALA A 165 -29.73 10.79 -23.53
N THR A 166 -29.77 9.81 -24.43
CA THR A 166 -28.77 8.73 -24.50
C THR A 166 -27.39 9.26 -24.86
N ARG A 167 -27.32 10.23 -25.80
CA ARG A 167 -26.05 10.87 -26.20
C ARG A 167 -25.44 11.68 -25.06
N GLU A 168 -26.24 12.47 -24.36
CA GLU A 168 -25.79 13.22 -23.18
C GLU A 168 -25.31 12.29 -22.07
N LEU A 169 -26.00 11.18 -21.84
CA LEU A 169 -25.57 10.18 -20.87
C LEU A 169 -24.24 9.52 -21.26
N ALA A 170 -24.08 9.12 -22.52
CA ALA A 170 -22.83 8.56 -23.03
C ALA A 170 -21.68 9.56 -22.94
N HIS A 171 -21.92 10.84 -23.26
CA HIS A 171 -20.93 11.90 -23.13
C HIS A 171 -20.48 12.10 -21.67
N ARG A 172 -21.42 12.13 -20.70
CA ARG A 172 -21.07 12.21 -19.27
C ARG A 172 -20.23 11.03 -18.80
N LEU A 173 -20.47 9.82 -19.32
CA LEU A 173 -19.62 8.66 -19.04
C LEU A 173 -18.23 8.81 -19.65
N ALA A 174 -18.12 9.26 -20.90
CA ALA A 174 -16.82 9.52 -21.52
C ALA A 174 -16.00 10.53 -20.70
N VAL A 175 -16.62 11.61 -20.24
CA VAL A 175 -15.98 12.59 -19.35
C VAL A 175 -15.53 11.95 -18.03
N ALA A 176 -16.37 11.11 -17.40
CA ALA A 176 -16.00 10.42 -16.17
C ALA A 176 -14.79 9.48 -16.37
N HIS A 177 -14.75 8.75 -17.50
CA HIS A 177 -13.60 7.92 -17.88
C HIS A 177 -12.34 8.74 -18.10
N ARG A 178 -12.44 9.88 -18.80
CA ARG A 178 -11.33 10.83 -19.01
C ARG A 178 -10.79 11.37 -17.69
N THR A 179 -11.67 11.78 -16.77
CA THR A 179 -11.26 12.24 -15.43
C THR A 179 -10.54 11.13 -14.65
N ALA A 180 -11.02 9.89 -14.72
CA ALA A 180 -10.34 8.74 -14.11
C ALA A 180 -8.96 8.50 -14.73
N LEU A 181 -8.85 8.62 -16.05
CA LEU A 181 -7.57 8.52 -16.78
C LEU A 181 -6.58 9.58 -16.37
N GLU A 182 -6.99 10.85 -16.35
CA GLU A 182 -6.14 11.97 -15.94
C GLU A 182 -5.62 11.79 -14.50
N ALA A 183 -6.45 11.22 -13.61
CA ALA A 183 -6.06 10.92 -12.25
C ALA A 183 -5.06 9.76 -12.13
N LEU A 184 -5.19 8.70 -12.95
CA LEU A 184 -4.42 7.46 -12.82
C LEU A 184 -3.19 7.39 -13.74
N ARG A 185 -3.21 8.03 -14.92
CA ARG A 185 -2.15 7.96 -15.93
C ARG A 185 -0.77 8.35 -15.39
N PRO A 186 -0.60 9.44 -14.61
CA PRO A 186 0.71 9.76 -14.04
C PRO A 186 1.26 8.65 -13.13
N LEU A 187 0.38 7.99 -12.38
CA LEU A 187 0.76 6.92 -11.44
C LEU A 187 1.12 5.63 -12.17
N ALA A 188 0.38 5.29 -13.23
CA ALA A 188 0.67 4.14 -14.08
C ALA A 188 2.01 4.29 -14.81
N ASN A 189 2.32 5.50 -15.31
CA ASN A 189 3.59 5.78 -15.98
C ASN A 189 4.78 5.61 -15.04
N VAL A 190 4.69 6.13 -13.81
CA VAL A 190 5.73 5.96 -12.78
C VAL A 190 5.88 4.49 -12.40
N ALA A 191 4.77 3.76 -12.25
CA ALA A 191 4.80 2.33 -11.97
C ALA A 191 5.49 1.53 -13.10
N GLY A 192 5.13 1.81 -14.36
CA GLY A 192 5.72 1.16 -15.52
C GLY A 192 7.21 1.45 -15.68
N ALA A 193 7.63 2.70 -15.49
CA ALA A 193 9.05 3.08 -15.55
C ALA A 193 9.88 2.40 -14.46
N ALA A 194 9.36 2.30 -13.24
CA ALA A 194 10.02 1.60 -12.14
C ALA A 194 10.08 0.07 -12.37
N SER A 195 9.06 -0.51 -12.99
CA SER A 195 9.09 -1.94 -13.37
C SER A 195 10.10 -2.20 -14.50
N ALA A 196 10.21 -1.31 -15.48
CA ALA A 196 11.18 -1.42 -16.56
C ALA A 196 12.63 -1.31 -16.06
N SER A 197 12.92 -0.37 -15.15
CA SER A 197 14.25 -0.24 -14.56
C SER A 197 14.62 -1.42 -13.67
N ALA A 198 13.66 -1.98 -12.91
CA ALA A 198 13.89 -3.18 -12.11
C ALA A 198 14.13 -4.43 -12.98
N ALA A 199 13.46 -4.55 -14.12
CA ALA A 199 13.65 -5.66 -15.06
C ALA A 199 15.05 -5.66 -15.69
N GLY A 200 15.64 -4.48 -15.95
CA GLY A 200 17.01 -4.37 -16.45
C GLY A 200 18.10 -4.72 -15.44
N ALA A 201 17.79 -4.66 -14.13
CA ALA A 201 18.78 -4.81 -13.06
C ALA A 201 18.81 -6.20 -12.38
N SER A 202 17.87 -7.10 -12.67
CA SER A 202 17.67 -8.33 -11.90
C SER A 202 17.37 -9.55 -12.78
N THR A 203 18.22 -10.58 -12.71
CA THR A 203 17.98 -11.92 -13.27
C THR A 203 17.24 -12.87 -12.32
N ALA A 204 16.97 -12.51 -11.05
CA ALA A 204 16.25 -13.37 -10.11
C ALA A 204 15.50 -12.56 -9.03
N GLY A 205 14.19 -12.36 -9.17
CA GLY A 205 13.34 -11.87 -8.07
C GLY A 205 12.27 -10.80 -8.36
N THR A 206 11.87 -10.57 -9.62
CA THR A 206 11.04 -9.40 -10.02
C THR A 206 9.61 -9.69 -10.50
N ALA A 207 9.10 -10.92 -10.31
CA ALA A 207 7.79 -11.30 -10.84
C ALA A 207 6.64 -10.39 -10.35
N ASP A 208 6.61 -10.06 -9.05
CA ASP A 208 5.55 -9.22 -8.46
C ASP A 208 5.62 -7.76 -8.95
N THR A 209 6.82 -7.25 -9.17
CA THR A 209 7.07 -5.87 -9.61
C THR A 209 6.68 -5.67 -11.07
N ALA A 210 6.97 -6.66 -11.92
CA ALA A 210 6.57 -6.65 -13.33
C ALA A 210 5.04 -6.72 -13.46
N ALA A 211 4.40 -7.61 -12.68
CA ALA A 211 2.95 -7.77 -12.68
C ALA A 211 2.21 -6.47 -12.31
N ALA A 212 2.68 -5.72 -11.31
CA ALA A 212 2.08 -4.44 -10.92
C ALA A 212 2.17 -3.37 -12.01
N GLY A 213 3.33 -3.27 -12.70
CA GLY A 213 3.52 -2.34 -13.82
C GLY A 213 2.63 -2.68 -15.01
N THR A 214 2.57 -3.97 -15.39
CA THR A 214 1.69 -4.45 -16.47
C THR A 214 0.21 -4.24 -16.13
N ALA A 215 -0.20 -4.49 -14.88
CA ALA A 215 -1.57 -4.26 -14.45
C ALA A 215 -1.96 -2.76 -14.52
N GLY A 216 -1.06 -1.87 -14.10
CA GLY A 216 -1.30 -0.43 -14.18
C GLY A 216 -1.40 0.08 -15.61
N GLY A 217 -0.50 -0.35 -16.50
CA GLY A 217 -0.58 -0.03 -17.93
C GLY A 217 -1.85 -0.58 -18.58
N GLY A 218 -2.21 -1.84 -18.27
CA GLY A 218 -3.43 -2.47 -18.75
C GLY A 218 -4.71 -1.73 -18.33
N LEU A 219 -4.75 -1.19 -17.10
CA LEU A 219 -5.89 -0.38 -16.62
C LEU A 219 -6.03 0.94 -17.40
N VAL A 220 -4.93 1.66 -17.63
CA VAL A 220 -4.96 2.92 -18.41
C VAL A 220 -5.43 2.65 -19.83
N THR A 221 -4.88 1.64 -20.51
CA THR A 221 -5.32 1.29 -21.87
C THR A 221 -6.79 0.85 -21.92
N ALA A 222 -7.28 0.11 -20.92
CA ALA A 222 -8.68 -0.28 -20.86
C ALA A 222 -9.61 0.92 -20.67
N LEU A 223 -9.24 1.86 -19.80
CA LEU A 223 -9.99 3.10 -19.59
C LEU A 223 -9.99 4.00 -20.84
N GLU A 224 -8.87 4.10 -21.57
CA GLU A 224 -8.77 4.86 -22.84
C GLU A 224 -9.70 4.30 -23.92
N ARG A 225 -9.73 2.97 -24.10
CA ARG A 225 -10.67 2.35 -25.03
C ARG A 225 -12.11 2.57 -24.60
N SER A 226 -12.39 2.49 -23.30
CA SER A 226 -13.74 2.69 -22.78
C SER A 226 -14.22 4.12 -22.99
N GLU A 227 -13.36 5.14 -22.74
CA GLU A 227 -13.64 6.53 -23.10
C GLU A 227 -14.03 6.66 -24.58
N GLY A 228 -13.19 6.12 -25.49
CA GLY A 228 -13.45 6.17 -26.93
C GLY A 228 -14.74 5.45 -27.34
N ALA A 229 -15.10 4.34 -26.70
CA ALA A 229 -16.35 3.63 -26.96
C ALA A 229 -17.57 4.45 -26.53
N TYR A 230 -17.50 5.16 -25.40
CA TYR A 230 -18.57 6.06 -24.96
C TYR A 230 -18.70 7.31 -25.85
N ASP A 231 -17.59 7.88 -26.34
CA ASP A 231 -17.63 8.98 -27.31
C ASP A 231 -18.24 8.54 -28.65
N GLN A 232 -17.92 7.33 -29.13
CA GLN A 232 -18.57 6.75 -30.31
C GLN A 232 -20.08 6.55 -30.11
N LEU A 233 -20.48 6.07 -28.93
CA LEU A 233 -21.90 5.92 -28.57
C LEU A 233 -22.62 7.26 -28.53
N ALA A 234 -21.97 8.32 -28.02
CA ALA A 234 -22.51 9.68 -28.01
C ALA A 234 -22.63 10.27 -29.43
N GLY A 235 -21.73 9.90 -30.35
CA GLY A 235 -21.74 10.32 -31.75
C GLY A 235 -22.70 9.54 -32.66
N ALA A 236 -23.27 8.43 -32.20
CA ALA A 236 -24.10 7.57 -33.03
C ALA A 236 -25.43 8.24 -33.42
N THR A 237 -25.64 8.45 -34.72
CA THR A 237 -26.86 9.07 -35.29
C THR A 237 -27.82 8.08 -35.93
N SER A 238 -27.41 6.80 -36.09
CA SER A 238 -28.23 5.74 -36.68
C SER A 238 -28.36 4.55 -35.75
N ALA A 239 -29.43 3.77 -35.88
CA ALA A 239 -29.65 2.56 -35.09
C ALA A 239 -28.52 1.52 -35.25
N ARG A 240 -27.98 1.37 -36.47
CA ARG A 240 -26.86 0.46 -36.74
C ARG A 240 -25.58 0.89 -36.03
N ALA A 241 -25.22 2.16 -36.12
CA ALA A 241 -24.04 2.71 -35.44
C ALA A 241 -24.21 2.64 -33.90
N PHE A 242 -25.42 2.91 -33.42
CA PHE A 242 -25.75 2.83 -32.00
C PHE A 242 -25.56 1.42 -31.45
N ASN A 243 -26.07 0.40 -32.15
CA ASN A 243 -25.92 -1.00 -31.73
C ASN A 243 -24.45 -1.44 -31.74
N ALA A 244 -23.69 -1.09 -32.79
CA ALA A 244 -22.26 -1.40 -32.86
C ALA A 244 -21.47 -0.73 -31.72
N ALA A 245 -21.73 0.55 -31.44
CA ALA A 245 -21.09 1.26 -30.34
C ALA A 245 -21.47 0.68 -28.97
N ARG A 246 -22.72 0.20 -28.81
CA ARG A 246 -23.17 -0.46 -27.57
C ARG A 246 -22.42 -1.77 -27.34
N ASP A 247 -22.21 -2.57 -28.38
CA ASP A 247 -21.46 -3.82 -28.28
C ASP A 247 -19.98 -3.56 -27.92
N GLU A 248 -19.38 -2.52 -28.50
CA GLU A 248 -18.03 -2.07 -28.16
C GLU A 248 -17.92 -1.57 -26.70
N VAL A 249 -18.92 -0.82 -26.21
CA VAL A 249 -18.99 -0.41 -24.79
C VAL A 249 -19.02 -1.63 -23.87
N VAL A 250 -19.81 -2.66 -24.20
CA VAL A 250 -19.87 -3.89 -23.39
C VAL A 250 -18.51 -4.62 -23.39
N ALA A 251 -17.84 -4.69 -24.53
CA ALA A 251 -16.52 -5.32 -24.64
C ALA A 251 -15.44 -4.56 -23.83
N THR A 252 -15.42 -3.23 -23.95
CA THR A 252 -14.47 -2.37 -23.23
C THR A 252 -14.75 -2.32 -21.72
N ASP A 253 -16.01 -2.35 -21.31
CA ASP A 253 -16.41 -2.44 -19.91
C ASP A 253 -15.86 -3.72 -19.24
N ARG A 254 -15.95 -4.87 -19.93
CA ARG A 254 -15.35 -6.13 -19.45
C ARG A 254 -13.82 -6.04 -19.37
N ALA A 255 -13.20 -5.34 -20.31
CA ALA A 255 -11.75 -5.13 -20.28
C ALA A 255 -11.32 -4.26 -19.08
N VAL A 256 -12.09 -3.22 -18.74
CA VAL A 256 -11.87 -2.42 -17.52
C VAL A 256 -12.03 -3.30 -16.28
N GLU A 257 -13.09 -4.09 -16.18
CA GLU A 257 -13.31 -5.00 -15.04
C GLU A 257 -12.17 -6.03 -14.88
N ALA A 258 -11.70 -6.61 -15.99
CA ALA A 258 -10.55 -7.52 -15.99
C ALA A 258 -9.25 -6.84 -15.55
N ALA A 259 -9.02 -5.58 -15.97
CA ALA A 259 -7.86 -4.80 -15.56
C ALA A 259 -7.91 -4.43 -14.07
N VAL A 260 -9.08 -4.05 -13.55
CA VAL A 260 -9.29 -3.80 -12.11
C VAL A 260 -9.04 -5.07 -11.30
N ALA A 261 -9.55 -6.22 -11.75
CA ALA A 261 -9.25 -7.51 -11.12
C ALA A 261 -7.76 -7.88 -11.19
N GLY A 262 -7.07 -7.52 -12.28
CA GLY A 262 -5.62 -7.62 -12.41
C GLY A 262 -4.87 -6.79 -11.37
N LEU A 263 -5.29 -5.54 -11.15
CA LEU A 263 -4.73 -4.67 -10.13
C LEU A 263 -4.96 -5.22 -8.71
N ALA A 264 -6.17 -5.73 -8.43
CA ALA A 264 -6.51 -6.32 -7.14
C ALA A 264 -5.71 -7.59 -6.83
N ARG A 265 -5.41 -8.42 -7.85
CA ARG A 265 -4.56 -9.62 -7.71
C ARG A 265 -3.11 -9.29 -7.30
N GLY A 266 -2.65 -8.06 -7.48
CA GLY A 266 -1.37 -7.59 -6.93
C GLY A 266 -1.30 -7.61 -5.39
N GLY A 267 -2.41 -7.95 -4.72
CA GLY A 267 -2.53 -8.16 -3.28
C GLY A 267 -2.83 -6.88 -2.50
N ALA A 268 -2.76 -6.96 -1.18
CA ALA A 268 -2.66 -5.77 -0.32
C ALA A 268 -1.20 -5.30 -0.24
N PRO A 269 -0.93 -3.99 -0.15
CA PRO A 269 0.41 -3.50 0.14
C PRO A 269 0.96 -4.13 1.43
N ALA A 270 2.21 -4.59 1.40
CA ALA A 270 2.83 -5.17 2.58
C ALA A 270 2.98 -4.10 3.67
N VAL A 271 2.56 -4.41 4.90
CA VAL A 271 2.78 -3.55 6.06
C VAL A 271 4.22 -3.72 6.55
N GLN A 272 4.91 -2.62 6.82
CA GLN A 272 6.23 -2.66 7.44
C GLN A 272 6.10 -2.79 8.95
N ALA A 273 6.83 -3.74 9.52
CA ALA A 273 7.18 -3.68 10.94
C ALA A 273 8.33 -2.68 11.12
N PRO A 274 8.30 -1.82 12.16
CA PRO A 274 9.43 -0.99 12.50
C PRO A 274 10.64 -1.89 12.72
N ARG A 275 11.74 -1.62 12.02
CA ARG A 275 13.00 -2.27 12.33
C ARG A 275 13.52 -1.65 13.62
N VAL A 276 13.17 -2.26 14.75
CA VAL A 276 13.84 -1.97 16.02
C VAL A 276 15.32 -2.27 15.76
N PRO A 277 16.23 -1.29 15.85
CA PRO A 277 17.65 -1.60 15.80
C PRO A 277 17.85 -2.66 16.88
N ALA A 278 18.28 -3.86 16.49
CA ALA A 278 18.57 -4.91 17.45
C ALA A 278 19.45 -4.26 18.50
N ALA A 279 18.94 -4.16 19.73
CA ALA A 279 19.70 -3.57 20.82
C ALA A 279 21.07 -4.21 20.73
N ALA A 280 22.11 -3.42 20.43
CA ALA A 280 23.46 -3.93 20.24
C ALA A 280 23.68 -4.87 21.41
N PRO A 281 23.87 -6.18 21.17
CA PRO A 281 23.67 -7.22 22.18
C PRO A 281 24.35 -6.77 23.44
N ALA A 282 23.54 -6.35 24.42
CA ALA A 282 23.92 -5.37 25.44
C ALA A 282 25.27 -5.73 25.98
N GLY A 283 26.31 -5.02 25.49
CA GLY A 283 27.71 -5.42 25.48
C GLY A 283 27.92 -6.67 26.30
N GLY A 284 27.57 -7.81 25.71
CA GLY A 284 27.81 -9.10 26.30
C GLY A 284 29.29 -9.31 26.14
N GLY A 285 30.10 -8.48 26.81
CA GLY A 285 31.39 -8.90 27.26
C GLY A 285 31.07 -10.19 27.95
N ALA A 286 31.36 -11.30 27.27
CA ALA A 286 31.16 -12.62 27.79
C ALA A 286 31.74 -12.51 29.19
N SER A 287 30.86 -12.54 30.19
CA SER A 287 31.27 -12.43 31.57
C SER A 287 32.46 -13.37 31.68
N LEU A 288 33.56 -12.92 32.27
CA LEU A 288 34.78 -13.72 32.36
C LEU A 288 34.43 -15.16 32.81
N LEU A 289 33.38 -15.29 33.62
CA LEU A 289 32.65 -16.51 33.97
C LEU A 289 32.19 -17.38 32.78
N THR A 290 31.45 -16.86 31.81
CA THR A 290 31.07 -17.59 30.58
C THR A 290 32.27 -18.04 29.77
N LEU A 291 33.32 -17.21 29.67
CA LEU A 291 34.57 -17.57 28.98
C LEU A 291 35.29 -18.71 29.71
N LEU A 292 35.39 -18.63 31.04
CA LEU A 292 35.96 -19.68 31.90
C LEU A 292 35.13 -20.97 31.84
N LEU A 293 33.80 -20.89 31.75
CA LEU A 293 32.92 -22.06 31.70
C LEU A 293 32.99 -22.77 30.35
N VAL A 294 33.11 -22.03 29.24
CA VAL A 294 33.39 -22.59 27.92
C VAL A 294 34.78 -23.23 27.88
N LEU A 295 35.79 -22.60 28.49
CA LEU A 295 37.14 -23.18 28.58
C LEU A 295 37.15 -24.48 29.42
N ALA A 296 36.48 -24.47 30.57
CA ALA A 296 36.37 -25.63 31.46
C ALA A 296 35.63 -26.79 30.78
N THR A 297 34.53 -26.51 30.08
CA THR A 297 33.80 -27.54 29.33
C THR A 297 34.62 -28.09 28.16
N ALA A 298 35.34 -27.23 27.43
CA ALA A 298 36.25 -27.67 26.37
C ALA A 298 37.38 -28.56 26.91
N LEU A 299 37.99 -28.20 28.05
CA LEU A 299 39.00 -29.03 28.73
C LEU A 299 38.42 -30.37 29.21
N LEU A 300 37.22 -30.36 29.78
CA LEU A 300 36.57 -31.56 30.28
C LEU A 300 36.19 -32.52 29.14
N VAL A 301 35.68 -31.99 28.02
CA VAL A 301 35.41 -32.78 26.80
C VAL A 301 36.71 -33.32 26.20
N SER A 302 37.77 -32.52 26.16
CA SER A 302 39.09 -32.95 25.64
C SER A 302 39.69 -34.07 26.47
N ALA A 303 39.54 -34.02 27.80
CA ALA A 303 40.01 -35.07 28.71
C ALA A 303 39.17 -36.36 28.61
N LEU A 304 37.85 -36.26 28.37
CA LEU A 304 36.93 -37.40 28.34
C LEU A 304 36.77 -38.03 26.95
N ALA A 305 37.03 -37.28 25.87
CA ALA A 305 36.96 -37.76 24.49
C ALA A 305 37.84 -39.00 24.20
N PRO A 306 39.10 -39.11 24.66
CA PRO A 306 39.91 -40.30 24.38
C PRO A 306 39.37 -41.57 25.08
N ALA A 307 38.75 -41.43 26.26
CA ALA A 307 38.15 -42.56 26.98
C ALA A 307 36.84 -43.04 26.34
N SER A 308 36.00 -42.12 25.86
CA SER A 308 34.74 -42.45 25.19
C SER A 308 34.97 -43.03 23.79
N LEU A 309 35.98 -42.55 23.05
CA LEU A 309 36.38 -43.12 21.76
C LEU A 309 36.91 -44.56 21.89
N ARG A 310 37.63 -44.90 22.97
CA ARG A 310 38.05 -46.28 23.24
C ARG A 310 36.85 -47.21 23.48
N ARG A 311 35.82 -46.77 24.22
CA ARG A 311 34.59 -47.56 24.45
C ARG A 311 33.75 -47.74 23.18
N LEU A 312 33.68 -46.73 22.31
CA LEU A 312 32.94 -46.83 21.04
C LEU A 312 33.65 -47.73 20.01
N ARG A 313 34.99 -47.76 20.00
CA ARG A 313 35.74 -48.71 19.14
C ARG A 313 35.57 -50.16 19.60
N ALA A 314 35.54 -50.43 20.91
CA ALA A 314 35.28 -51.78 21.44
C ALA A 314 33.88 -52.32 21.10
N ARG A 315 32.88 -51.45 20.93
CA ARG A 315 31.53 -51.85 20.51
C ARG A 315 31.38 -52.12 19.02
N ARG A 316 32.25 -51.54 18.17
CA ARG A 316 32.18 -51.76 16.71
C ARG A 316 32.78 -53.10 16.27
N THR A 317 33.74 -53.65 17.01
CA THR A 317 34.32 -54.97 16.75
C THR A 317 33.40 -56.15 17.12
N ALA A 318 32.24 -55.90 17.75
CA ALA A 318 31.29 -56.94 18.14
C ALA A 318 30.16 -57.19 17.11
N CYS A 319 30.09 -56.42 16.01
CA CYS A 319 29.06 -56.57 14.98
C CYS A 319 29.55 -57.25 13.68
N ASP A 320 30.76 -57.82 13.65
CA ASP A 320 31.37 -58.27 12.38
C ASP A 320 31.24 -59.76 12.07
N ILE A 321 30.43 -60.53 12.81
CA ILE A 321 30.17 -61.92 12.43
C ILE A 321 28.68 -62.23 12.63
N ALA A 322 27.98 -62.36 11.50
CA ALA A 322 26.64 -62.92 11.35
C ALA A 322 25.42 -62.05 11.77
N LYS A 323 25.10 -61.00 10.98
CA LYS A 323 23.78 -60.79 10.33
C LYS A 323 23.68 -59.39 9.71
N PRO A 324 23.07 -59.24 8.51
CA PRO A 324 22.85 -57.92 7.90
C PRO A 324 21.80 -57.14 8.69
N CYS A 325 22.23 -56.03 9.32
CA CYS A 325 21.32 -55.05 9.90
C CYS A 325 20.59 -54.30 8.78
N VAL A 326 19.35 -54.71 8.51
CA VAL A 326 18.41 -54.00 7.65
C VAL A 326 18.06 -52.67 8.32
N VAL A 327 18.60 -51.57 7.80
CA VAL A 327 18.21 -50.21 8.21
C VAL A 327 16.80 -49.97 7.67
N ALA A 328 15.80 -50.08 8.55
CA ALA A 328 14.40 -49.79 8.24
C ALA A 328 14.26 -48.32 7.78
N ARG A 329 14.13 -48.14 6.47
CA ARG A 329 13.87 -46.86 5.81
C ARG A 329 12.47 -46.40 6.23
N ARG A 330 12.36 -45.40 7.12
CA ARG A 330 11.08 -44.79 7.51
C ARG A 330 10.36 -44.28 6.25
N GLN A 331 9.26 -44.93 5.89
CA GLN A 331 8.32 -44.47 4.87
C GLN A 331 7.79 -43.09 5.27
N ARG A 332 7.92 -42.11 4.38
CA ARG A 332 7.27 -40.81 4.50
C ARG A 332 5.79 -40.99 4.16
N THR A 333 4.92 -40.62 5.09
CA THR A 333 3.46 -40.53 4.87
C THR A 333 3.14 -39.52 3.77
N PRO A 334 2.19 -39.82 2.86
CA PRO A 334 1.76 -38.89 1.81
C PRO A 334 1.05 -37.67 2.42
N ILE A 335 1.38 -36.50 1.88
CA ILE A 335 0.81 -35.20 2.24
C ILE A 335 -0.63 -35.15 1.69
N ALA A 336 -1.60 -34.89 2.55
CA ALA A 336 -3.00 -34.70 2.18
C ALA A 336 -3.17 -33.50 1.22
N PRO A 337 -4.12 -33.53 0.27
CA PRO A 337 -4.37 -32.40 -0.61
C PRO A 337 -4.85 -31.17 0.18
N PRO A 338 -4.50 -29.95 -0.26
CA PRO A 338 -4.91 -28.72 0.43
C PRO A 338 -6.44 -28.55 0.39
N PRO A 339 -7.05 -27.97 1.43
CA PRO A 339 -8.48 -27.71 1.46
C PRO A 339 -8.86 -26.73 0.34
N THR A 340 -9.88 -27.08 -0.43
CA THR A 340 -10.58 -26.17 -1.34
C THR A 340 -11.23 -25.06 -0.51
N TYR A 341 -10.63 -23.87 -0.53
CA TYR A 341 -11.26 -22.67 0.03
C TYR A 341 -12.50 -22.33 -0.82
N GLY A 342 -13.66 -22.38 -0.17
CA GLY A 342 -14.94 -21.94 -0.72
C GLY A 342 -14.92 -20.47 -1.16
N ARG A 343 -15.91 -20.10 -1.97
CA ARG A 343 -16.06 -18.75 -2.54
C ARG A 343 -16.01 -17.70 -1.44
N TRP A 344 -15.35 -16.58 -1.72
CA TRP A 344 -15.12 -15.45 -0.81
C TRP A 344 -16.41 -14.84 -0.20
N ASN A 345 -17.59 -15.20 -0.73
CA ASN A 345 -18.89 -14.74 -0.26
C ASN A 345 -19.49 -15.59 0.88
N GLU A 346 -18.82 -16.66 1.31
CA GLU A 346 -19.31 -17.60 2.35
C GLU A 346 -18.61 -17.43 3.72
N ALA A 347 -17.91 -16.31 3.96
CA ALA A 347 -17.38 -16.03 5.29
C ALA A 347 -18.52 -16.03 6.33
N PRO A 348 -18.40 -16.75 7.46
CA PRO A 348 -19.41 -16.78 8.51
C PRO A 348 -19.67 -15.36 8.98
N ARG A 349 -20.88 -14.85 8.72
CA ARG A 349 -21.35 -13.62 9.36
C ARG A 349 -21.49 -13.95 10.84
N GLY A 350 -20.83 -13.16 11.69
CA GLY A 350 -20.89 -13.33 13.14
C GLY A 350 -22.34 -13.27 13.64
N PRO A 351 -22.62 -13.84 14.83
CA PRO A 351 -23.96 -14.01 15.38
C PRO A 351 -24.77 -12.72 15.64
N ASP A 352 -24.20 -11.53 15.36
CA ASP A 352 -24.83 -10.22 15.60
C ASP A 352 -25.18 -9.45 14.31
N ALA A 353 -25.13 -10.09 13.13
CA ALA A 353 -25.59 -9.47 11.88
C ALA A 353 -27.12 -9.45 11.83
N ALA A 354 -27.72 -8.40 12.39
CA ALA A 354 -29.16 -8.16 12.34
C ALA A 354 -29.66 -8.10 10.87
N PRO A 355 -30.84 -8.65 10.57
CA PRO A 355 -31.46 -8.51 9.26
C PRO A 355 -31.81 -7.04 9.00
N GLU A 356 -31.47 -6.54 7.80
CA GLU A 356 -31.93 -5.23 7.33
C GLU A 356 -33.44 -5.32 7.06
N ASP A 357 -34.24 -4.96 8.06
CA ASP A 357 -35.67 -4.74 7.91
C ASP A 357 -35.93 -3.42 7.15
N GLY A 358 -36.58 -3.55 6.00
CA GLY A 358 -37.67 -2.67 5.60
C GLY A 358 -37.30 -1.26 5.15
N ALA A 359 -37.15 -1.10 3.84
CA ALA A 359 -37.34 0.18 3.14
C ALA A 359 -38.71 0.79 3.48
N ARG A 360 -38.73 1.84 4.29
CA ARG A 360 -39.85 2.80 4.36
C ARG A 360 -39.61 3.91 3.35
N THR A 361 -40.44 3.94 2.31
CA THR A 361 -40.64 5.10 1.45
C THR A 361 -41.21 6.27 2.26
N PRO A 362 -40.66 7.49 2.17
CA PRO A 362 -41.32 8.67 2.69
C PRO A 362 -42.42 9.13 1.72
N THR A 363 -43.66 9.09 2.19
CA THR A 363 -44.83 9.74 1.57
C THR A 363 -44.69 11.25 1.71
N THR A 364 -44.47 11.97 0.61
CA THR A 364 -44.56 13.44 0.58
C THR A 364 -46.01 13.87 0.38
N ALA A 365 -46.62 14.44 1.42
CA ALA A 365 -47.88 15.16 1.32
C ALA A 365 -47.63 16.54 0.70
N TRP A 366 -48.31 16.83 -0.41
CA TRP A 366 -48.44 18.17 -0.97
C TRP A 366 -49.57 18.90 -0.25
N SER A 367 -49.25 20.02 0.41
CA SER A 367 -50.24 21.02 0.81
C SER A 367 -50.14 22.21 -0.14
N SER A 368 -51.13 22.29 -1.04
CA SER A 368 -51.49 23.49 -1.79
C SER A 368 -52.06 24.52 -0.82
N THR A 369 -51.69 25.78 -0.99
CA THR A 369 -52.51 26.89 -0.48
C THR A 369 -52.54 27.98 -1.56
N ALA A 370 -53.75 28.47 -1.79
CA ALA A 370 -54.18 29.39 -2.83
C ALA A 370 -53.75 30.84 -2.56
#